data_AF-A0A8T4TJT0-F1
#
_entry.id   AF-A0A8T4TJT0-F1
#
_cell.length_a   1.000
_cell.length_b   1.000
_cell.length_c   1.000
_cell.angle_alpha   90.00
_cell.angle_beta   90.00
_cell.angle_gamma   90.00
#
_symmetry.space_group_name_H-M   'P 1'
#
loop_
_entity.id
_entity.type
_entity.pdbx_description
1 polymer ?
#
loop_
_entity_poly.entity_id
_entity_poly.type
_entity_poly.pdbx_seq_one_letter_code
_entity_poly.pdbx_strand_id
1 'polypeptide(L)' 'MIIKEKISIFVKTLGNSPQARVMDYLITSRGLPVHQSDVIRNSNVSKATIIRIWSRFIEEKIILYDRTIGKAKLKKLRLA' A
#
# COMPACT_ATOMS: atom_id res chain seq x y z
N MET A 1 -2.71 26.40 -12.82
CA MET A 1 -3.74 25.54 -12.20
C MET A 1 -3.03 24.50 -11.34
N ILE A 2 -3.02 24.64 -10.02
CA ILE A 2 -2.47 23.60 -9.13
C ILE A 2 -3.55 22.54 -9.00
N ILE A 3 -3.32 21.35 -9.56
CA ILE A 3 -4.18 20.20 -9.32
C ILE A 3 -4.02 19.87 -7.83
N LYS A 4 -5.02 20.20 -7.01
CA LYS A 4 -5.11 19.69 -5.65
C LYS A 4 -5.15 18.16 -5.77
N GLU A 5 -4.11 17.47 -5.29
CA GLU A 5 -4.15 16.01 -5.16
C GLU A 5 -5.45 15.64 -4.43
N LYS A 6 -6.29 14.83 -5.08
CA LYS A 6 -7.56 14.41 -4.53
C LYS A 6 -7.24 13.41 -3.42
N ILE A 7 -7.12 13.90 -2.18
CA ILE A 7 -6.88 13.05 -1.01
C ILE A 7 -8.06 12.09 -0.88
N SER A 8 -7.76 10.79 -0.85
CA SER A 8 -8.78 9.75 -0.63
C SER A 8 -9.54 10.00 0.67
N ILE A 9 -10.83 9.63 0.69
CA ILE A 9 -11.64 9.73 1.89
C ILE A 9 -11.06 8.90 3.04
N PHE A 10 -10.36 7.80 2.75
CA PHE A 10 -9.67 7.01 3.76
C PHE A 10 -8.53 7.78 4.41
N VAL A 11 -7.67 8.42 3.61
CA VAL A 11 -6.57 9.24 4.12
C VAL A 11 -7.09 10.47 4.88
N LYS A 12 -8.20 11.06 4.41
CA LYS A 12 -8.87 12.16 5.11
C LYS A 12 -9.40 11.74 6.49
N THR A 13 -10.00 10.54 6.59
CA THR A 13 -10.62 10.05 7.82
C THR A 13 -9.61 9.45 8.80
N LEU A 14 -8.62 8.69 8.32
CA LEU A 14 -7.60 8.02 9.14
C LEU A 14 -6.38 8.90 9.47
N GLY A 15 -6.34 10.10 8.89
CA GLY A 15 -5.21 11.01 8.96
C GLY A 15 -4.17 10.77 7.87
N ASN A 16 -3.48 11.83 7.43
CA ASN A 16 -2.50 11.80 6.36
C ASN A 16 -1.13 11.25 6.81
N SER A 17 -1.12 10.05 7.37
CA SER A 17 0.09 9.34 7.77
C SER A 17 0.64 8.49 6.61
N PRO A 18 1.96 8.18 6.61
CA PRO A 18 2.53 7.23 5.65
C PRO A 18 1.84 5.87 5.65
N GLN A 19 1.47 5.35 6.83
CA GLN A 19 0.72 4.10 6.95
C GLN A 19 -0.65 4.19 6.29
N ALA A 20 -1.39 5.29 6.54
CA ALA A 20 -2.71 5.50 5.94
C ALA A 20 -2.64 5.59 4.42
N ARG A 21 -1.62 6.25 3.86
CA ARG A 21 -1.39 6.33 2.41
C ARG A 21 -1.06 4.97 1.79
N VAL A 22 -0.25 4.15 2.45
CA VAL A 22 0.02 2.77 2.01
C VAL A 22 -1.24 1.92 2.07
N MET A 23 -2.04 2.05 3.13
CA MET A 23 -3.30 1.33 3.29
C MET A 23 -4.32 1.75 2.23
N ASP A 24 -4.45 3.04 1.96
CA ASP A 24 -5.34 3.58 0.93
C ASP A 24 -5.03 2.98 -0.45
N TYR A 25 -3.75 2.87 -0.79
CA TYR A 25 -3.33 2.20 -2.02
C TYR A 25 -3.76 0.72 -2.05
N LEU A 26 -3.55 -0.01 -0.96
CA LEU A 26 -3.90 -1.44 -0.85
C LEU A 26 -5.42 -1.69 -0.90
N ILE A 27 -6.23 -0.79 -0.34
CA ILE A 27 -7.68 -0.86 -0.41
C ILE A 27 -8.14 -0.52 -1.84
N THR A 28 -7.56 0.52 -2.43
CA THR A 28 -7.92 0.99 -3.78
C THR A 28 -7.54 -0.01 -4.87
N SER A 29 -6.53 -0.86 -4.64
CA SER A 29 -6.18 -1.95 -5.56
C SER A 29 -7.22 -3.10 -5.59
N ARG A 30 -8.36 -2.96 -4.90
CA ARG A 30 -9.55 -3.84 -4.95
C ARG A 30 -9.25 -5.33 -4.74
N GLY A 31 -8.32 -5.64 -3.84
CA GLY A 31 -7.94 -7.04 -3.54
C GLY A 31 -7.04 -7.69 -4.60
N LEU A 32 -6.57 -6.93 -5.60
CA LEU A 32 -5.54 -7.40 -6.51
C LEU A 32 -4.20 -7.55 -5.78
N PRO A 33 -3.42 -8.60 -6.09
CA PRO A 33 -2.09 -8.77 -5.55
C PRO A 33 -1.16 -7.71 -6.17
N VAL A 34 -0.47 -6.96 -5.31
CA VAL A 34 0.39 -5.83 -5.68
C VAL A 34 1.86 -6.14 -5.41
N HIS A 35 2.75 -5.52 -6.19
CA HIS A 35 4.18 -5.54 -5.90
C HIS A 35 4.57 -4.37 -4.99
N GLN A 36 5.55 -4.55 -4.11
CA GLN A 36 6.00 -3.49 -3.21
C GLN A 36 6.48 -2.24 -3.99
N SER A 37 7.06 -2.41 -5.17
CA SER A 37 7.47 -1.28 -6.01
C SER A 37 6.31 -0.45 -6.53
N ASP A 38 5.14 -1.06 -6.72
CA ASP A 38 3.94 -0.32 -7.16
C ASP A 38 3.47 0.60 -6.04
N VAL A 39 3.51 0.12 -4.80
CA VAL A 39 3.23 0.95 -3.62
C VAL A 39 4.22 2.10 -3.53
N ILE A 40 5.52 1.84 -3.72
CA ILE A 40 6.57 2.87 -3.72
C ILE A 40 6.30 3.97 -4.75
N ARG A 41 5.83 3.61 -5.95
CA ARG A 41 5.55 4.58 -7.01
C ARG A 41 4.28 5.39 -6.78
N ASN A 42 3.29 4.81 -6.11
CA ASN A 42 1.93 5.36 -6.12
C ASN A 42 1.46 5.90 -4.76
N SER A 43 2.11 5.58 -3.64
CA SER A 43 1.61 5.98 -2.31
C SER A 43 2.11 7.36 -1.86
N ASN A 44 2.96 8.05 -2.63
CA ASN A 44 3.58 9.33 -2.24
C ASN A 44 4.23 9.24 -0.83
N VAL A 45 4.96 8.13 -0.58
CA VAL A 45 5.70 7.87 0.67
C VAL A 45 7.12 7.46 0.30
N SER A 46 8.09 7.86 1.11
CA SER A 46 9.49 7.49 0.87
C SER A 46 9.66 5.96 0.82
N LYS A 47 10.57 5.50 -0.05
CA LYS A 47 10.90 4.06 -0.19
C LYS A 47 11.29 3.42 1.14
N ALA A 48 12.11 4.09 1.95
CA ALA A 48 12.56 3.57 3.24
C ALA A 48 11.39 3.36 4.21
N THR A 49 10.47 4.34 4.26
CA THR A 49 9.27 4.25 5.09
C THR A 49 8.36 3.11 4.64
N ILE A 50 8.18 2.92 3.32
CA ILE A 50 7.38 1.83 2.78
C ILE A 50 8.00 0.48 3.09
N ILE A 51 9.32 0.31 2.96
CA ILE A 51 9.98 -0.95 3.31
C ILE A 51 9.67 -1.34 4.75
N ARG A 52 9.77 -0.39 5.70
CA ARG A 52 9.43 -0.62 7.11
C ARG A 52 7.95 -0.97 7.32
N ILE A 53 7.04 -0.21 6.73
CA ILE A 53 5.59 -0.45 6.84
C ILE A 53 5.22 -1.81 6.25
N TRP A 54 5.81 -2.15 5.11
CA TRP A 54 5.55 -3.39 4.39
C TRP A 54 5.98 -4.62 5.19
N SER A 55 7.18 -4.59 5.79
CA SER A 55 7.64 -5.65 6.69
C SER A 55 6.67 -5.81 7.86
N ARG A 56 6.29 -4.70 8.50
CA ARG A 56 5.33 -4.73 9.61
C ARG A 56 3.98 -5.32 9.20
N PHE A 57 3.45 -4.94 8.04
CA PHE A 57 2.16 -5.48 7.54
C PHE A 57 2.22 -6.98 7.24
N ILE A 58 3.39 -7.50 6.84
CA ILE A 58 3.59 -8.94 6.65
C ILE A 58 3.61 -9.64 8.01
N GLU A 59 4.36 -9.11 8.98
CA GLU A 59 4.45 -9.64 10.35
C GLU A 59 3.07 -9.66 11.05
N GLU A 60 2.30 -8.58 10.91
CA GLU A 60 0.94 -8.41 11.43
C GLU A 60 -0.11 -9.20 10.62
N LYS A 61 0.28 -9.91 9.55
CA LYS A 61 -0.60 -10.66 8.63
C LYS A 61 -1.70 -9.80 8.00
N ILE A 62 -1.46 -8.49 7.86
CA ILE A 62 -2.32 -7.53 7.16
C ILE A 62 -2.22 -7.75 5.65
N ILE A 63 -1.01 -8.00 5.15
CA ILE A 63 -0.78 -8.43 3.77
C ILE A 63 -0.13 -9.80 3.75
N LEU A 64 -0.57 -10.64 2.81
CA LEU A 64 -0.09 -12.00 2.66
C LEU A 64 0.50 -12.20 1.28
N TYR A 65 1.45 -13.13 1.18
CA TYR A 65 1.90 -13.63 -0.11
C TYR A 65 0.71 -14.20 -0.89
N ASP A 66 0.65 -13.88 -2.18
CA ASP A 66 -0.36 -14.43 -3.09
C ASP A 66 0.31 -15.35 -4.12
N ARG A 67 1.15 -14.79 -4.98
CA ARG A 67 1.86 -15.52 -6.04
C ARG A 67 3.14 -14.82 -6.48
N THR A 68 3.95 -15.52 -7.25
CA THR A 68 5.14 -14.99 -7.90
C THR A 68 4.93 -14.95 -9.40
N ILE A 69 5.22 -13.81 -10.04
CA ILE A 69 5.20 -13.67 -11.50
C ILE A 69 6.61 -13.25 -11.93
N GLY A 70 7.30 -14.11 -12.69
CA GLY A 70 8.72 -13.95 -12.96
C GLY A 70 9.53 -13.93 -11.66
N LYS A 71 10.22 -12.81 -11.38
CA LYS A 71 10.95 -12.60 -10.11
C LYS A 71 10.16 -11.78 -9.07
N ALA A 72 8.97 -11.30 -9.42
CA ALA A 72 8.18 -10.40 -8.58
C ALA A 72 7.28 -11.19 -7.61
N LYS A 73 7.45 -10.97 -6.30
CA LYS A 73 6.61 -11.55 -5.26
C LYS A 73 5.44 -10.62 -4.95
N LEU A 74 4.24 -11.01 -5.35
CA LEU A 74 3.04 -10.20 -5.13
C LEU A 74 2.40 -10.53 -3.79
N LYS A 75 1.83 -9.49 -3.17
CA LYS A 75 1.11 -9.60 -1.90
C LYS A 75 -0.24 -8.93 -2.00
N LYS A 76 -1.23 -9.44 -1.28
CA LYS A 76 -2.57 -8.87 -1.23
C LYS A 76 -3.00 -8.62 0.21
N LEU A 77 -3.95 -7.72 0.38
CA LEU A 77 -4.60 -7.49 1.66
C LEU A 77 -5.31 -8.78 2.12
N ARG A 78 -5.18 -9.12 3.40
CA ARG A 78 -5.95 -10.20 4.00
C ARG A 78 -7.38 -9.72 4.19
N LEU A 79 -8.33 -10.38 3.52
CA LEU A 79 -9.74 -10.21 3.84
C LEU A 79 -10.02 -10.96 5.16
N ALA A 80 -10.69 -10.28 6.08
CA ALA A 80 -11.09 -10.84 7.37
C ALA A 80 -12.15 -11.94 7.18
#